data_AF-F0HSH0-F1
#
_entry.id   AF-F0HSH0-F1
#
_cell.length_a   1.000
_cell.length_b   1.000
_cell.length_c   1.000
_cell.angle_alpha   90.00
_cell.angle_beta   90.00
_cell.angle_gamma   90.00
#
_symmetry.space_group_name_H-M   'P 1'
#
loop_
_entity.id
_entity.type
_entity.pdbx_description
1 polymer ?
#
loop_
_entity_poly.entity_id
_entity_poly.type
_entity_poly.pdbx_seq_one_letter_code
_entity_poly.pdbx_strand_id
1 'polypeptide(L)'
;MTVEDICARAEISKKTFFNYFPSKAAAIMGRLDSFPDDEQLVRILEEHSEACYLDVLVGVVGTGAASGVDEGIVNLRREALRSMPQLFFQGQRDILAIQRSMADALRAHLAECPERRMLTDRSVEEEALVASSTAIGLARTRSMLTVCGDLEPSAAETRRLVAAYLSAGDKACQGDG
;
A
#
# COMPACT_ATOMS: atom_id res chain seq x y z
N MET A 1 -8.92 18.71 -19.15
CA MET A 1 -8.61 17.47 -19.88
C MET A 1 -9.63 16.38 -19.54
N THR A 2 -10.34 15.90 -20.55
CA THR A 2 -11.36 14.83 -20.52
C THR A 2 -10.76 13.47 -20.92
N VAL A 3 -11.52 12.37 -20.81
CA VAL A 3 -11.04 11.05 -21.29
C VAL A 3 -10.96 11.05 -22.82
N GLU A 4 -11.87 11.78 -23.46
CA GLU A 4 -11.95 12.03 -24.89
C GLU A 4 -10.65 12.68 -25.40
N ASP A 5 -10.19 13.73 -24.71
CA ASP A 5 -8.96 14.45 -25.06
C ASP A 5 -7.74 13.52 -24.96
N ILE A 6 -7.69 12.67 -23.93
CA ILE A 6 -6.61 11.69 -23.72
C ILE A 6 -6.63 10.65 -24.86
N CYS A 7 -7.81 10.09 -25.16
CA CYS A 7 -7.97 9.08 -26.21
C CYS A 7 -7.58 9.61 -27.59
N ALA A 8 -7.97 10.86 -27.91
CA ALA A 8 -7.60 11.51 -29.16
C ALA A 8 -6.09 11.73 -29.27
N ARG A 9 -5.43 12.15 -28.19
CA ARG A 9 -3.98 12.38 -28.18
C ARG A 9 -3.15 11.09 -28.18
N ALA A 10 -3.69 10.02 -27.61
CA ALA A 10 -3.07 8.69 -27.57
C ALA A 10 -3.46 7.80 -28.75
N GLU A 11 -4.29 8.29 -29.68
CA GLU A 11 -4.78 7.54 -30.85
C GLU A 11 -5.45 6.19 -30.49
N ILE A 12 -6.20 6.16 -29.38
CA ILE A 12 -6.95 4.97 -28.92
C ILE A 12 -8.46 5.23 -28.82
N SER A 13 -9.25 4.16 -28.82
CA SER A 13 -10.68 4.26 -28.53
C SER A 13 -10.94 4.42 -27.02
N LYS A 14 -12.09 5.02 -26.66
CA LYS A 14 -12.55 5.02 -25.26
C LYS A 14 -12.71 3.61 -24.69
N LYS A 15 -13.15 2.66 -25.51
CA LYS A 15 -13.27 1.25 -25.12
C LYS A 15 -11.89 0.69 -24.73
N THR A 16 -10.86 0.98 -25.53
CA THR A 16 -9.47 0.62 -25.21
C THR A 16 -9.03 1.26 -23.91
N PHE A 17 -9.29 2.55 -23.68
CA PHE A 17 -8.96 3.19 -22.41
C PHE A 17 -9.61 2.48 -21.22
N PHE A 18 -10.94 2.28 -21.25
CA PHE A 18 -11.68 1.68 -20.14
C PHE A 18 -11.42 0.18 -19.94
N ASN A 19 -10.98 -0.53 -20.97
CA ASN A 19 -10.51 -1.92 -20.82
C ASN A 19 -9.26 -2.03 -19.93
N TYR A 20 -8.47 -0.96 -19.83
CA TYR A 20 -7.23 -0.94 -19.06
C TYR A 20 -7.36 -0.12 -17.78
N PHE A 21 -8.11 0.97 -17.81
CA PHE A 21 -8.26 1.89 -16.69
C PHE A 21 -9.73 2.23 -16.45
N PRO A 22 -10.31 1.87 -15.29
CA PRO A 22 -11.71 2.18 -15.00
C PRO A 22 -11.97 3.68 -14.84
N SER A 23 -10.93 4.50 -14.66
CA SER A 23 -11.05 5.96 -14.54
C SER A 23 -9.74 6.68 -14.87
N LYS A 24 -9.79 8.01 -15.03
CA LYS A 24 -8.59 8.87 -15.13
C LYS A 24 -7.70 8.77 -13.89
N ALA A 25 -8.30 8.67 -12.70
CA ALA A 25 -7.58 8.50 -11.45
C ALA A 25 -6.78 7.19 -11.46
N ALA A 26 -7.40 6.08 -11.91
CA ALA A 26 -6.73 4.80 -12.06
C ALA A 26 -5.58 4.85 -13.08
N ALA A 27 -5.74 5.59 -14.18
CA ALA A 27 -4.66 5.79 -15.15
C ALA A 27 -3.45 6.54 -14.56
N ILE A 28 -3.69 7.54 -13.71
CA ILE A 28 -2.62 8.28 -13.00
C ILE A 28 -1.95 7.39 -11.96
N MET A 29 -2.73 6.68 -11.14
CA MET A 29 -2.20 5.77 -10.13
C MET A 29 -1.42 4.60 -10.74
N GLY A 30 -1.64 4.33 -12.03
CA GLY A 30 -1.07 3.21 -12.75
C GLY A 30 -1.94 1.97 -12.63
N ARG A 31 -1.58 0.92 -13.39
CA ARG A 31 -2.14 -0.40 -13.12
C ARG A 31 -1.66 -0.77 -11.72
N LEU A 32 -2.58 -0.91 -10.76
CA LEU A 32 -2.44 -2.07 -9.90
C LEU A 32 -2.58 -3.24 -10.87
N ASP A 33 -1.47 -3.77 -11.37
CA ASP A 33 -1.49 -5.17 -11.74
C ASP A 33 -2.09 -5.92 -10.55
N SER A 34 -2.97 -6.89 -10.85
CA SER A 34 -3.78 -7.58 -9.84
C SER A 34 -2.98 -7.71 -8.56
N PHE A 35 -3.46 -7.05 -7.49
CA PHE A 35 -2.87 -7.24 -6.18
C PHE A 35 -2.71 -8.76 -5.98
N PRO A 36 -1.54 -9.23 -5.51
CA PRO A 36 -1.29 -10.66 -5.38
C PRO A 36 -2.44 -11.31 -4.63
N ASP A 37 -2.88 -12.47 -5.12
CA ASP A 37 -3.84 -13.27 -4.38
C ASP A 37 -3.21 -13.79 -3.08
N ASP A 38 -4.04 -14.42 -2.25
CA ASP A 38 -3.63 -15.00 -0.98
C ASP A 38 -2.47 -15.98 -1.13
N GLU A 39 -2.50 -16.87 -2.13
CA GLU A 39 -1.41 -17.82 -2.38
C GLU A 39 -0.09 -17.12 -2.77
N GLN A 40 -0.15 -16.10 -3.63
CA GLN A 40 1.03 -15.34 -4.01
C GLN A 40 1.58 -14.52 -2.84
N LEU A 41 0.72 -13.96 -2.00
CA LEU A 41 1.13 -13.27 -0.78
C LEU A 41 1.84 -14.19 0.20
N VAL A 42 1.36 -15.42 0.41
CA VAL A 42 2.04 -16.39 1.26
C VAL A 42 3.44 -16.68 0.72
N ARG A 43 3.60 -16.93 -0.58
CA ARG A 43 4.93 -17.12 -1.20
C ARG A 43 5.85 -15.92 -0.97
N ILE A 44 5.35 -14.69 -1.15
CA ILE A 44 6.13 -13.48 -0.86
C ILE A 44 6.55 -13.42 0.62
N LEU A 45 5.68 -13.79 1.55
CA LEU A 45 5.99 -13.80 2.99
C LEU A 45 7.03 -14.87 3.37
N GLU A 46 7.03 -16.00 2.68
CA GLU A 46 8.01 -17.09 2.81
C GLU A 46 9.38 -16.69 2.23
N GLU A 47 9.41 -16.14 1.01
CA GLU A 47 10.62 -15.64 0.36
C GLU A 47 11.33 -14.55 1.20
N HIS A 48 10.54 -13.82 1.99
CA HIS A 48 11.01 -12.80 2.93
C HIS A 48 10.90 -13.25 4.40
N SER A 49 11.27 -14.51 4.70
CA SER A 49 11.20 -15.09 6.06
C SER A 49 11.94 -14.26 7.12
N GLU A 50 13.07 -13.68 6.77
CA GLU A 50 13.93 -12.92 7.69
C GLU A 50 13.43 -11.48 7.94
N ALA A 51 12.47 -11.00 7.14
CA ALA A 51 11.92 -9.65 7.25
C ALA A 51 10.71 -9.61 8.20
N CYS A 52 10.40 -8.42 8.72
CA CYS A 52 9.12 -8.19 9.39
C CYS A 52 7.99 -8.28 8.35
N TYR A 53 7.00 -9.14 8.58
CA TYR A 53 5.90 -9.34 7.63
C TYR A 53 5.12 -8.03 7.34
N LEU A 54 5.03 -7.11 8.30
CA LEU A 54 4.42 -5.79 8.06
C LEU A 54 5.19 -4.98 7.02
N ASP A 55 6.53 -5.02 7.06
CA ASP A 55 7.35 -4.27 6.11
C ASP A 55 7.22 -4.85 4.70
N VAL A 56 7.15 -6.18 4.60
CA VAL A 56 6.90 -6.91 3.34
C VAL A 56 5.55 -6.48 2.75
N LEU A 57 4.49 -6.53 3.54
CA LEU A 57 3.14 -6.17 3.12
C LEU A 57 3.02 -4.69 2.70
N VAL A 58 3.68 -3.78 3.42
CA VAL A 58 3.78 -2.37 3.03
C VAL A 58 4.54 -2.20 1.71
N GLY A 59 5.57 -3.03 1.49
CA GLY A 59 6.27 -3.16 0.22
C GLY A 59 5.31 -3.50 -0.91
N VAL A 60 4.56 -4.60 -0.76
CA VAL A 60 3.60 -5.12 -1.75
C VAL A 60 2.54 -4.07 -2.13
N VAL A 61 1.95 -3.39 -1.15
CA VAL A 61 0.95 -2.34 -1.41
C VAL A 61 1.59 -1.13 -2.11
N GLY A 62 2.85 -0.80 -1.83
CA GLY A 62 3.58 0.31 -2.44
C GLY A 62 4.18 0.02 -3.82
N THR A 63 4.40 -1.26 -4.18
CA THR A 63 5.13 -1.66 -5.41
C THR A 63 4.36 -1.48 -6.71
N GLY A 64 3.05 -1.24 -6.69
CA GLY A 64 2.24 -1.05 -7.91
C GLY A 64 2.66 0.17 -8.77
N ALA A 65 3.52 1.05 -8.28
CA ALA A 65 3.86 2.29 -8.97
C ALA A 65 5.20 2.28 -9.74
N ALA A 66 6.15 1.39 -9.45
CA ALA A 66 7.57 1.65 -9.77
C ALA A 66 8.35 0.55 -10.50
N SER A 67 7.96 -0.73 -10.44
CA SER A 67 8.76 -1.79 -11.09
C SER A 67 8.64 -1.74 -12.61
N GLY A 68 9.76 -1.49 -13.31
CA GLY A 68 9.83 -1.49 -14.78
C GLY A 68 9.20 -0.28 -15.49
N VAL A 69 8.84 0.77 -14.75
CA VAL A 69 8.26 2.00 -15.29
C VAL A 69 9.35 3.06 -15.51
N ASP A 70 9.28 3.77 -16.62
CA ASP A 70 10.17 4.91 -16.93
C ASP A 70 10.18 5.96 -15.81
N GLU A 71 11.37 6.46 -15.46
CA GLU A 71 11.56 7.42 -14.37
C GLU A 71 10.78 8.73 -14.62
N GLY A 72 10.63 9.15 -15.87
CA GLY A 72 9.81 10.29 -16.27
C GLY A 72 8.33 10.08 -15.96
N ILE A 73 7.81 8.86 -16.19
CA ILE A 73 6.43 8.51 -15.82
C ILE A 73 6.25 8.53 -14.30
N VAL A 74 7.21 8.00 -13.53
CA VAL A 74 7.15 8.03 -12.06
C VAL A 74 7.12 9.48 -11.55
N ASN A 75 7.94 10.36 -12.12
CA ASN A 75 7.97 11.78 -11.77
C ASN A 75 6.66 12.51 -12.12
N LEU A 76 6.07 12.24 -13.30
CA LEU A 76 4.76 12.79 -13.68
C LEU A 76 3.64 12.32 -12.73
N ARG A 77 3.67 11.06 -12.28
CA ARG A 77 2.72 10.56 -11.28
C ARG A 77 2.89 11.26 -9.94
N ARG A 78 4.14 11.44 -9.49
CA ARG A 78 4.45 12.17 -8.25
C ARG A 78 3.93 13.60 -8.31
N GLU A 79 4.13 14.31 -9.42
CA GLU A 79 3.62 15.67 -9.63
C GLU A 79 2.09 15.73 -9.63
N ALA A 80 1.43 14.80 -10.32
CA ALA A 80 -0.02 14.69 -10.35
C ALA A 80 -0.60 14.44 -8.95
N LEU A 81 0.02 13.54 -8.18
CA LEU A 81 -0.40 13.23 -6.81
C LEU A 81 -0.17 14.40 -5.85
N ARG A 82 0.93 15.13 -6.00
CA ARG A 82 1.19 16.36 -5.22
C ARG A 82 0.15 17.43 -5.50
N SER A 83 -0.25 17.59 -6.76
CA SER A 83 -1.26 18.56 -7.20
C SER A 83 -2.70 18.13 -6.88
N MET A 84 -2.95 16.83 -6.73
CA MET A 84 -4.27 16.25 -6.46
C MET A 84 -4.21 15.18 -5.36
N PRO A 85 -3.97 15.55 -4.09
CA PRO A 85 -3.83 14.59 -2.99
C PRO A 85 -5.07 13.70 -2.78
N GLN A 86 -6.25 14.15 -3.20
CA GLN A 86 -7.47 13.34 -3.15
C GLN A 86 -7.37 12.01 -3.94
N LEU A 87 -6.45 11.92 -4.91
CA LEU A 87 -6.22 10.69 -5.68
C LEU A 87 -5.71 9.52 -4.82
N PHE A 88 -5.06 9.79 -3.68
CA PHE A 88 -4.69 8.73 -2.71
C PHE A 88 -5.90 7.99 -2.12
N PHE A 89 -7.10 8.58 -2.23
CA PHE A 89 -8.32 8.04 -1.64
C PHE A 89 -9.31 7.49 -2.68
N GLN A 90 -9.15 7.81 -3.97
CA GLN A 90 -10.09 7.38 -5.01
C GLN A 90 -9.94 5.91 -5.43
N GLY A 91 -8.86 5.24 -5.03
CA GLY A 91 -8.67 3.78 -5.17
C GLY A 91 -9.34 2.94 -4.07
N GLN A 92 -10.16 3.53 -3.20
CA GLN A 92 -10.72 2.86 -2.00
C GLN A 92 -11.51 1.57 -2.28
N ARG A 93 -12.08 1.39 -3.48
CA ARG A 93 -12.83 0.18 -3.82
C ARG A 93 -11.99 -1.09 -3.83
N ASP A 94 -10.68 -0.98 -4.06
CA ASP A 94 -9.76 -2.13 -4.04
C ASP A 94 -9.19 -2.40 -2.63
N ILE A 95 -9.24 -1.43 -1.72
CA ILE A 95 -8.63 -1.54 -0.38
C ILE A 95 -9.26 -2.66 0.45
N LEU A 96 -10.58 -2.86 0.36
CA LEU A 96 -11.25 -3.94 1.09
C LEU A 96 -10.84 -5.33 0.57
N ALA A 97 -10.70 -5.47 -0.75
CA ALA A 97 -10.25 -6.72 -1.36
C ALA A 97 -8.78 -7.02 -0.99
N ILE A 98 -7.94 -5.98 -1.06
CA ILE A 98 -6.53 -6.02 -0.62
C ILE A 98 -6.45 -6.42 0.85
N GLN A 99 -7.18 -5.75 1.73
CA GLN A 99 -7.17 -6.03 3.17
C GLN A 99 -7.59 -7.47 3.45
N ARG A 100 -8.64 -7.95 2.78
CA ARG A 100 -9.12 -9.33 2.92
C ARG A 100 -8.05 -10.33 2.49
N SER A 101 -7.48 -10.16 1.30
CA SER A 101 -6.43 -11.03 0.78
C SER A 101 -5.20 -11.06 1.70
N MET A 102 -4.78 -9.91 2.23
CA MET A 102 -3.70 -9.83 3.23
C MET A 102 -4.03 -10.56 4.53
N ALA A 103 -5.25 -10.39 5.04
CA ALA A 103 -5.68 -11.05 6.27
C ALA A 103 -5.82 -12.58 6.09
N ASP A 104 -6.30 -13.03 4.93
CA ASP A 104 -6.39 -14.45 4.57
C ASP A 104 -4.98 -15.07 4.48
N ALA A 105 -4.06 -14.43 3.76
CA ALA A 105 -2.66 -14.86 3.65
C ALA A 105 -1.93 -14.90 5.00
N LEU A 106 -2.08 -13.85 5.83
CA LEU A 106 -1.48 -13.81 7.16
C LEU A 106 -2.02 -14.90 8.09
N ARG A 107 -3.32 -15.22 8.01
CA ARG A 107 -3.90 -16.30 8.82
C ARG A 107 -3.28 -17.65 8.46
N ALA A 108 -3.16 -17.95 7.17
CA ALA A 108 -2.49 -19.17 6.71
C ALA A 108 -1.02 -19.20 7.16
N HIS A 109 -0.29 -18.14 6.87
CA HIS A 109 1.14 -18.02 7.17
C HIS A 109 1.48 -18.13 8.67
N LEU A 110 0.73 -17.43 9.53
CA LEU A 110 0.98 -17.42 10.97
C LEU A 110 0.50 -18.70 11.67
N ALA A 111 -0.42 -19.45 11.06
CA ALA A 111 -0.82 -20.77 11.56
C ALA A 111 0.30 -21.81 11.34
N GLU A 112 1.05 -21.71 10.24
CA GLU A 112 2.18 -22.58 9.94
C GLU A 112 3.48 -22.12 10.63
N CYS A 113 3.64 -20.81 10.87
CA CYS A 113 4.82 -20.21 11.50
C CYS A 113 4.46 -19.42 12.78
N PRO A 114 4.02 -20.09 13.86
CA PRO A 114 3.59 -19.42 15.09
C PRO A 114 4.69 -18.60 15.78
N GLU A 115 5.96 -18.91 15.53
CA GLU A 115 7.13 -18.17 16.03
C GLU A 115 7.28 -16.77 15.41
N ARG A 116 6.65 -16.51 14.26
CA ARG A 116 6.67 -15.19 13.61
C ARG A 116 5.61 -14.23 14.15
N ARG A 117 4.74 -14.70 15.05
CA ARG A 117 3.68 -13.88 15.63
C ARG A 117 4.26 -12.72 16.44
N MET A 118 3.72 -11.53 16.20
CA MET A 118 4.04 -10.29 16.91
C MET A 118 3.04 -9.97 18.03
N LEU A 119 1.82 -10.50 17.96
CA LEU A 119 0.74 -10.23 18.93
C LEU A 119 0.29 -11.53 19.64
N THR A 120 1.23 -12.19 20.31
CA THR A 120 1.06 -13.55 20.86
C THR A 120 -0.01 -13.68 21.96
N ASP A 121 -0.42 -12.57 22.58
CA ASP A 121 -1.47 -12.51 23.61
C ASP A 121 -2.90 -12.41 23.04
N ARG A 122 -3.04 -12.45 21.72
CA ARG A 122 -4.31 -12.40 20.97
C ARG A 122 -4.45 -13.57 20.01
N SER A 123 -5.62 -13.71 19.39
CA SER A 123 -5.84 -14.73 18.37
C SER A 123 -5.11 -14.39 17.05
N VAL A 124 -4.90 -15.39 16.19
CA VAL A 124 -4.28 -15.18 14.87
C VAL A 124 -5.18 -14.32 13.97
N GLU A 125 -6.50 -14.44 14.12
CA GLU A 125 -7.49 -13.62 13.41
C GLU A 125 -7.37 -12.15 13.78
N GLU A 126 -7.24 -11.84 15.09
CA GLU A 126 -7.06 -10.48 15.57
C GLU A 126 -5.74 -9.89 15.08
N GLU A 127 -4.65 -10.67 15.15
CA GLU A 127 -3.34 -10.24 14.66
C GLU A 127 -3.37 -9.96 13.15
N ALA A 128 -3.97 -10.84 12.34
CA ALA A 128 -4.08 -10.65 10.90
C ALA A 128 -4.93 -9.43 10.52
N LEU A 129 -6.02 -9.16 11.27
CA LEU A 129 -6.85 -7.97 11.07
C LEU A 129 -6.08 -6.68 11.39
N VAL A 130 -5.37 -6.65 12.53
CA VAL A 130 -4.55 -5.50 12.94
C VAL A 130 -3.44 -5.28 11.92
N ALA A 131 -2.73 -6.35 11.54
CA ALA A 131 -1.62 -6.28 10.61
C ALA A 131 -2.02 -5.79 9.22
N SER A 132 -3.09 -6.35 8.63
CA SER A 132 -3.59 -5.93 7.31
C SER A 132 -4.04 -4.46 7.31
N SER A 133 -4.77 -4.03 8.34
CA SER A 133 -5.20 -2.64 8.50
C SER A 133 -4.00 -1.69 8.66
N THR A 134 -3.03 -2.10 9.47
CA THR A 134 -1.81 -1.32 9.75
C THR A 134 -0.95 -1.20 8.49
N ALA A 135 -0.78 -2.27 7.74
CA ALA A 135 0.00 -2.27 6.51
C ALA A 135 -0.59 -1.32 5.45
N ILE A 136 -1.93 -1.27 5.30
CA ILE A 136 -2.59 -0.29 4.43
C ILE A 136 -2.33 1.15 4.90
N GLY A 137 -2.45 1.42 6.20
CA GLY A 137 -2.17 2.73 6.78
C GLY A 137 -0.72 3.17 6.59
N LEU A 138 0.23 2.26 6.82
CA LEU A 138 1.66 2.48 6.62
C LEU A 138 1.99 2.70 5.14
N ALA A 139 1.45 1.90 4.23
CA ALA A 139 1.66 2.08 2.80
C ALA A 139 1.13 3.42 2.30
N ARG A 140 -0.06 3.84 2.78
CA ARG A 140 -0.59 5.18 2.49
C ARG A 140 0.33 6.28 3.03
N THR A 141 0.77 6.16 4.28
CA THR A 141 1.66 7.13 4.93
C THR A 141 2.97 7.25 4.16
N ARG A 142 3.58 6.10 3.81
CA ARG A 142 4.79 6.03 2.98
C ARG A 142 4.60 6.74 1.64
N SER A 143 3.54 6.41 0.90
CA SER A 143 3.23 7.04 -0.39
C SER A 143 3.05 8.55 -0.29
N MET A 144 2.38 9.04 0.76
CA MET A 144 2.21 10.48 0.97
C MET A 144 3.53 11.16 1.34
N LEU A 145 4.36 10.54 2.18
CA LEU A 145 5.69 11.05 2.52
C LEU A 145 6.60 11.13 1.29
N THR A 146 6.58 10.12 0.41
CA THR A 146 7.35 10.10 -0.85
C THR A 146 6.89 11.16 -1.86
N VAL A 147 5.61 11.54 -1.83
CA VAL A 147 5.07 12.58 -2.73
C VAL A 147 5.27 13.98 -2.16
N CYS A 148 5.13 14.17 -0.85
CA CYS A 148 5.26 15.46 -0.20
C CYS A 148 6.71 15.83 0.16
N GLY A 149 7.58 14.84 0.37
CA GLY A 149 8.98 15.02 0.75
C GLY A 149 9.97 14.69 -0.35
N ASP A 150 11.26 14.89 -0.05
CA ASP A 150 12.39 14.66 -0.95
C ASP A 150 12.98 13.24 -0.83
N LEU A 151 12.59 12.49 0.22
CA LEU A 151 13.07 11.15 0.49
C LEU A 151 11.95 10.13 0.30
N GLU A 152 12.30 8.96 -0.24
CA GLU A 152 11.42 7.79 -0.27
C GLU A 152 11.76 6.90 0.93
N PRO A 153 11.01 6.97 2.04
CA PRO A 153 11.29 6.13 3.19
C PRO A 153 10.97 4.66 2.85
N SER A 154 11.80 3.77 3.37
CA SER A 154 11.51 2.34 3.40
C SER A 154 10.26 2.05 4.23
N ALA A 155 9.70 0.85 4.05
CA ALA A 155 8.59 0.36 4.87
C ALA A 155 8.95 0.38 6.37
N ALA A 156 10.16 -0.07 6.71
CA ALA A 156 10.64 -0.11 8.08
C ALA A 156 10.83 1.28 8.70
N GLU A 157 11.33 2.26 7.93
CA GLU A 157 11.44 3.65 8.40
C GLU A 157 10.06 4.26 8.64
N THR A 158 9.12 4.03 7.73
CA THR A 158 7.73 4.50 7.90
C THR A 158 7.09 3.89 9.15
N ARG A 159 7.28 2.57 9.35
CA ARG A 159 6.78 1.87 10.55
C ARG A 159 7.38 2.43 11.83
N ARG A 160 8.69 2.68 11.87
CA ARG A 160 9.37 3.30 13.03
C ARG A 160 8.86 4.72 13.31
N LEU A 161 8.64 5.52 12.26
CA LEU A 161 8.09 6.87 12.39
C LEU A 161 6.69 6.85 13.02
N VAL A 162 5.79 6.00 12.50
CA VAL A 162 4.42 5.89 13.03
C VAL A 162 4.43 5.35 14.46
N ALA A 163 5.27 4.35 14.77
CA ALA A 163 5.41 3.86 16.14
C ALA A 163 5.88 4.96 17.11
N ALA A 164 6.89 5.75 16.72
CA ALA A 164 7.37 6.87 17.53
C ALA A 164 6.29 7.93 17.76
N TYR A 165 5.48 8.24 16.75
CA TYR A 165 4.35 9.17 16.88
C TYR A 165 3.29 8.65 17.86
N LEU A 166 2.90 7.37 17.76
CA LEU A 166 1.91 6.78 18.67
C LEU A 166 2.41 6.78 20.12
N SER A 167 3.65 6.37 20.36
CA SER A 167 4.24 6.36 21.71
C SER A 167 4.45 7.75 22.30
N ALA A 168 4.53 8.81 21.48
CA ALA A 168 4.58 10.18 21.98
C ALA A 168 3.26 10.60 22.65
N GLY A 169 2.13 10.06 22.19
CA GLY A 169 0.82 10.28 22.80
C GLY A 169 0.74 9.72 24.23
N ASP A 170 1.30 8.54 24.46
CA ASP A 170 1.33 7.92 25.80
C ASP A 170 2.09 8.79 26.81
N LYS A 171 3.21 9.39 26.38
CA LYS A 171 4.01 10.30 27.21
C LYS A 171 3.27 11.60 27.52
N ALA A 172 2.51 12.14 26.57
CA ALA A 172 1.70 13.34 26.79
C ALA A 172 0.57 13.09 27.80
N CYS A 173 -0.04 11.91 27.79
CA CYS A 173 -1.09 11.53 28.75
C CYS A 173 -0.58 11.24 30.17
N GLN A 174 0.71 10.96 30.34
CA GLN A 174 1.33 10.71 31.65
C GLN A 174 1.87 11.98 32.33
N GLY A 175 1.84 13.12 31.64
CA GLY A 175 2.35 14.41 32.10
C GLY A 175 1.27 15.42 32.49
N ASP A 176 0.33 15.01 33.34
CA ASP A 176 -0.55 15.90 34.12
C ASP A 176 -0.86 15.19 35.45
N GLY A 177 -0.01 15.44 36.45
CA GLY A 177 -0.08 14.88 37.80
C GLY A 177 0.73 15.70 38.79
#